data_AF-L5NVM3-F1
#
_entry.id   AF-L5NVM3-F1
#
_cell.length_a   1.000
_cell.length_b   1.000
_cell.length_c   1.000
_cell.angle_alpha   90.00
_cell.angle_beta   90.00
_cell.angle_gamma   90.00
#
_symmetry.space_group_name_H-M   'P 1'
#
loop_
_entity.id
_entity.type
_entity.pdbx_description
1 polymer ?
#
loop_
_entity_poly.entity_id
_entity_poly.type
_entity_poly.pdbx_seq_one_letter_code
_entity_poly.pdbx_strand_id
1 'polypeptide(L)'
;MSDERTVQGTLAGHKQNPEDNEFATPAKIWRPLSRAVGGFDLDPASGAEPTPIAPTRFTADDDGLSRPWFGSVFCNPPWSSNGDGSAKHTWLQKARSEAHRDAVDVVVVVLPADTSAHWFHDHVLEAEAVCLVGPGRIPFVGEDRNPSFQLSVSAFGTIEQPLLDALNTLGAVIYGKQIYEPTVQTRLGGDRR
;
A
#
# COMPACT_ATOMS: atom_id res chain seq x y z
N MET A 1 40.80 -17.28 29.56
CA MET A 1 39.36 -17.33 29.88
C MET A 1 38.88 -15.91 30.09
N SER A 2 38.37 -15.30 29.03
CA SER A 2 37.63 -14.04 29.09
C SER A 2 36.72 -14.04 27.88
N ASP A 3 35.44 -14.03 28.21
CA ASP A 3 34.26 -14.20 27.37
C ASP A 3 33.96 -12.83 26.72
N GLU A 4 34.13 -12.70 25.40
CA GLU A 4 33.64 -11.54 24.64
C GLU A 4 32.39 -11.95 23.87
N ARG A 5 31.26 -11.72 24.52
CA ARG A 5 29.94 -11.73 23.89
C ARG A 5 29.87 -10.57 22.91
N THR A 6 29.81 -10.87 21.62
CA THR A 6 29.48 -9.91 20.58
C THR A 6 28.06 -9.39 20.79
N VAL A 7 27.96 -8.14 21.22
CA VAL A 7 26.69 -7.39 21.29
C VAL A 7 26.24 -7.12 19.85
N GLN A 8 25.18 -7.79 19.43
CA GLN A 8 24.53 -7.57 18.14
C GLN A 8 23.43 -6.51 18.32
N GLY A 9 23.79 -5.27 18.03
CA GLY A 9 22.92 -4.10 17.79
C GLY A 9 23.78 -3.14 16.96
N THR A 10 23.32 -2.43 15.93
CA THR A 10 22.02 -1.80 15.69
C THR A 10 21.97 -1.43 14.20
N LEU A 11 20.77 -1.39 13.62
CA LEU A 11 20.35 -0.67 12.40
C LEU A 11 21.47 0.12 11.67
N ALA A 12 22.22 -0.53 10.78
CA ALA A 12 23.08 0.17 9.83
C ALA A 12 22.28 0.36 8.53
N GLY A 13 22.00 1.63 8.23
CA GLY A 13 21.12 2.07 7.16
C GLY A 13 21.45 1.47 5.79
N HIS A 14 20.42 0.95 5.14
CA HIS A 14 20.43 0.71 3.71
C HIS A 14 20.12 2.03 3.00
N LYS A 15 21.09 2.53 2.22
CA LYS A 15 20.79 3.50 1.17
C LYS A 15 20.00 2.77 0.09
N GLN A 16 18.70 3.03 0.03
CA GLN A 16 17.90 2.73 -1.15
C GLN A 16 18.51 3.50 -2.33
N ASN A 17 18.73 2.84 -3.46
CA ASN A 17 19.13 3.54 -4.67
C ASN A 17 17.94 4.41 -5.12
N PRO A 18 18.04 5.75 -5.12
CA PRO A 18 16.92 6.61 -5.51
C PRO A 18 16.51 6.44 -6.97
N GLU A 19 17.34 5.78 -7.77
CA GLU A 19 17.12 5.51 -9.19
C GLU A 19 16.43 4.15 -9.45
N ASP A 20 16.26 3.31 -8.43
CA ASP A 20 15.75 1.92 -8.54
C ASP A 20 14.51 1.74 -7.64
N ASN A 21 13.50 2.59 -7.86
CA ASN A 21 12.32 2.73 -7.01
C ASN A 21 11.06 2.05 -7.58
N GLU A 22 11.21 1.35 -8.70
CA GLU A 22 10.14 0.66 -9.41
C GLU A 22 10.21 -0.85 -9.13
N PHE A 23 9.45 -1.32 -8.15
CA PHE A 23 9.44 -2.73 -7.75
C PHE A 23 8.30 -3.47 -8.45
N ALA A 24 8.59 -4.48 -9.27
CA ALA A 24 7.55 -5.27 -9.94
C ALA A 24 6.76 -6.17 -8.95
N THR A 25 5.46 -5.94 -8.83
CA THR A 25 4.51 -6.75 -8.07
C THR A 25 4.49 -8.20 -8.56
N PRO A 26 4.84 -9.16 -7.71
CA PRO A 26 4.77 -10.57 -8.07
C PRO A 26 3.37 -10.99 -8.52
N ALA A 27 3.27 -11.72 -9.62
CA ALA A 27 2.00 -12.16 -10.22
C ALA A 27 1.05 -12.90 -9.27
N LYS A 28 1.60 -13.56 -8.23
CA LYS A 28 0.81 -14.22 -7.19
C LYS A 28 -0.01 -13.25 -6.33
N ILE A 29 0.38 -11.97 -6.27
CA ILE A 29 -0.35 -10.92 -5.54
C ILE A 29 -1.47 -10.37 -6.43
N TRP A 30 -1.15 -9.86 -7.63
CA TRP A 30 -2.14 -9.11 -8.42
C TRP A 30 -3.11 -9.99 -9.21
N ARG A 31 -2.75 -11.22 -9.62
CA ARG A 31 -3.64 -12.06 -10.44
C ARG A 31 -4.92 -12.50 -9.73
N PRO A 32 -4.90 -12.92 -8.45
CA PRO A 32 -6.13 -13.20 -7.72
C PRO A 32 -7.05 -11.98 -7.61
N LEU A 33 -6.46 -10.81 -7.34
CA LEU A 33 -7.19 -9.55 -7.20
C LEU A 33 -7.80 -9.13 -8.54
N SER A 34 -7.04 -9.22 -9.63
CA SER A 34 -7.50 -8.96 -11.00
C SER A 34 -8.70 -9.84 -11.37
N ARG A 35 -8.63 -11.15 -11.09
CA ARG A 35 -9.77 -12.05 -11.34
C ARG A 35 -11.00 -11.68 -10.51
N ALA A 36 -10.80 -11.26 -9.28
CA ALA A 36 -11.89 -10.92 -8.36
C ALA A 36 -12.68 -9.68 -8.80
N VAL A 37 -12.02 -8.72 -9.46
CA VAL A 37 -12.66 -7.50 -9.97
C VAL A 37 -13.07 -7.60 -11.45
N GLY A 38 -12.91 -8.77 -12.09
CA GLY A 38 -13.24 -8.95 -13.52
C GLY A 38 -12.18 -8.45 -14.50
N GLY A 39 -10.97 -8.15 -14.01
CA GLY A 39 -9.88 -7.52 -14.76
C GLY A 39 -9.67 -6.07 -14.29
N PHE A 40 -8.40 -5.65 -14.21
CA PHE A 40 -8.11 -4.24 -13.96
C PHE A 40 -8.16 -3.49 -15.29
N ASP A 41 -8.73 -2.29 -15.29
CA ASP A 41 -8.83 -1.41 -16.46
C ASP A 41 -7.63 -0.47 -16.59
N LEU A 42 -7.08 -0.05 -15.44
CA LEU A 42 -6.02 0.94 -15.35
C LEU A 42 -4.92 0.55 -14.35
N ASP A 43 -3.68 0.72 -14.79
CA ASP A 43 -2.47 0.76 -13.94
C ASP A 43 -1.82 2.15 -14.08
N PRO A 44 -2.02 3.07 -13.11
CA PRO A 44 -1.59 4.45 -13.24
C PRO A 44 -0.11 4.65 -12.85
N ALA A 45 0.57 3.60 -12.37
CA ALA A 45 1.96 3.64 -11.95
C ALA A 45 2.73 2.45 -12.55
N SER A 46 2.58 2.29 -13.85
CA SER A 46 3.19 1.19 -14.60
C SER A 46 4.63 1.50 -15.00
N GLY A 47 5.38 0.48 -15.41
CA GLY A 47 6.78 0.61 -15.84
C GLY A 47 7.66 -0.50 -15.31
N ALA A 48 7.42 -0.91 -14.06
CA ALA A 48 8.18 -1.95 -13.37
C ALA A 48 7.86 -3.38 -13.84
N GLU A 49 6.60 -3.62 -14.20
CA GLU A 49 6.08 -4.99 -14.37
C GLU A 49 6.53 -5.63 -15.70
N PRO A 50 6.99 -6.90 -15.69
CA PRO A 50 7.34 -7.62 -16.92
C PRO A 50 6.12 -8.00 -17.76
N THR A 51 4.92 -7.87 -17.21
CA THR A 51 3.66 -8.15 -17.90
C THR A 51 2.64 -7.08 -17.49
N PRO A 52 1.90 -6.48 -18.44
CA PRO A 52 0.83 -5.54 -18.14
C PRO A 52 -0.19 -6.12 -17.14
N ILE A 53 -0.47 -5.39 -16.06
CA ILE A 53 -1.53 -5.73 -15.10
C ILE A 53 -2.91 -5.31 -15.60
N ALA A 54 -2.95 -4.22 -16.37
CA ALA A 54 -4.14 -3.62 -16.95
C ALA A 54 -3.90 -3.26 -18.43
N PRO A 55 -4.96 -3.16 -19.26
CA PRO A 55 -4.84 -2.76 -20.67
C PRO A 55 -4.44 -1.29 -20.83
N THR A 56 -4.95 -0.40 -19.97
CA THR A 56 -4.53 1.01 -19.93
C THR A 56 -3.47 1.20 -18.87
N ARG A 57 -2.37 1.86 -19.21
CA ARG A 57 -1.21 2.03 -18.33
C ARG A 57 -0.63 3.41 -18.48
N PHE A 58 -0.26 4.03 -17.37
CA PHE A 58 0.54 5.25 -17.34
C PHE A 58 1.93 4.93 -16.84
N THR A 59 2.95 5.37 -17.57
CA THR A 59 4.35 5.28 -17.12
C THR A 59 4.78 6.59 -16.46
N ALA A 60 6.04 6.66 -16.02
CA ALA A 60 6.64 7.90 -15.54
C ALA A 60 6.46 9.08 -16.53
N ASP A 61 6.53 8.82 -17.84
CA ASP A 61 6.38 9.86 -18.88
C ASP A 61 4.94 10.39 -19.00
N ASP A 62 3.95 9.59 -18.62
CA ASP A 62 2.54 9.95 -18.70
C ASP A 62 2.07 10.80 -17.51
N ASP A 63 2.84 10.79 -16.41
CA ASP A 63 2.51 11.36 -15.10
C ASP A 63 1.12 10.92 -14.62
N GLY A 64 1.00 9.68 -14.15
CA GLY A 64 -0.26 9.08 -13.72
C GLY A 64 -0.98 9.81 -12.58
N LEU A 65 -0.30 10.68 -11.82
CA LEU A 65 -0.92 11.56 -10.82
C LEU A 65 -1.74 12.68 -11.47
N SER A 66 -1.31 13.17 -12.62
CA SER A 66 -2.00 14.22 -13.41
C SER A 66 -3.19 13.70 -14.23
N ARG A 67 -3.32 12.37 -14.38
CA ARG A 67 -4.34 11.74 -15.21
C ARG A 67 -5.60 11.38 -14.42
N PRO A 68 -6.79 11.39 -15.06
CA PRO A 68 -8.00 10.85 -14.44
C PRO A 68 -7.92 9.32 -14.38
N TRP A 69 -8.33 8.73 -13.24
CA TRP A 69 -8.47 7.27 -13.13
C TRP A 69 -9.90 6.84 -13.47
N PHE A 70 -10.05 5.56 -13.84
CA PHE A 70 -11.34 4.96 -14.21
C PHE A 70 -11.34 3.44 -14.04
N GLY A 71 -12.53 2.86 -13.94
CA GLY A 71 -12.79 1.42 -13.82
C GLY A 71 -12.19 0.81 -12.55
N SER A 72 -11.78 -0.45 -12.65
CA SER A 72 -11.00 -1.13 -11.61
C SER A 72 -9.51 -0.81 -11.75
N VAL A 73 -8.93 -0.18 -10.73
CA VAL A 73 -7.56 0.33 -10.77
C VAL A 73 -6.63 -0.53 -9.92
N PHE A 74 -5.48 -0.91 -10.47
CA PHE A 74 -4.37 -1.46 -9.69
C PHE A 74 -3.21 -0.48 -9.67
N CYS A 75 -2.76 -0.07 -8.49
CA CYS A 75 -1.68 0.90 -8.33
C CYS A 75 -0.55 0.34 -7.47
N ASN A 76 0.64 0.27 -8.05
CA ASN A 76 1.89 0.02 -7.35
C ASN A 76 2.79 1.25 -7.51
N PRO A 77 2.57 2.32 -6.72
CA PRO A 77 3.25 3.59 -6.93
C PRO A 77 4.75 3.47 -6.62
N PRO A 78 5.59 4.41 -7.07
CA PRO A 78 6.99 4.46 -6.65
C PRO A 78 7.12 4.58 -5.14
N TRP A 79 8.05 3.83 -4.55
CA TRP A 79 8.10 3.71 -3.09
C TRP A 79 8.90 4.80 -2.37
N SER A 80 9.74 5.55 -3.07
CA SER A 80 10.48 6.66 -2.48
C SER A 80 10.40 7.87 -3.39
N SER A 81 10.26 9.04 -2.78
CA SER A 81 10.71 10.29 -3.38
C SER A 81 11.41 11.03 -2.25
N ASN A 82 12.71 11.30 -2.41
CA ASN A 82 13.53 12.12 -1.52
C ASN A 82 13.65 11.68 -0.05
N GLY A 83 13.19 10.48 0.33
CA GLY A 83 13.33 9.91 1.67
C GLY A 83 12.37 10.45 2.74
N ASP A 84 11.41 11.31 2.37
CA ASP A 84 10.44 11.92 3.30
C ASP A 84 9.06 11.25 3.30
N GLY A 85 8.82 10.29 2.39
CA GLY A 85 7.54 9.58 2.26
C GLY A 85 6.43 10.36 1.55
N SER A 86 6.72 11.56 1.02
CA SER A 86 5.77 12.44 0.33
C SER A 86 5.10 11.77 -0.89
N ALA A 87 5.83 10.89 -1.58
CA ALA A 87 5.31 10.14 -2.73
C ALA A 87 4.11 9.28 -2.35
N LYS A 88 4.27 8.40 -1.34
CA LYS A 88 3.22 7.47 -0.90
C LYS A 88 1.99 8.23 -0.44
N HIS A 89 2.20 9.31 0.30
CA HIS A 89 1.12 10.21 0.72
C HIS A 89 0.33 10.73 -0.49
N THR A 90 1.01 11.27 -1.50
CA THR A 90 0.37 11.86 -2.69
C THR A 90 -0.41 10.82 -3.50
N TRP A 91 0.18 9.64 -3.72
CA TRP A 91 -0.48 8.55 -4.44
C TRP A 91 -1.68 7.99 -3.69
N LEU A 92 -1.57 7.76 -2.37
CA LEU A 92 -2.68 7.27 -1.56
C LEU A 92 -3.81 8.30 -1.42
N GLN A 93 -3.46 9.59 -1.27
CA GLN A 93 -4.45 10.67 -1.26
C GLN A 93 -5.22 10.71 -2.59
N LYS A 94 -4.51 10.57 -3.72
CA LYS A 94 -5.16 10.47 -5.03
C LYS A 94 -6.01 9.20 -5.13
N ALA A 95 -5.50 8.04 -4.74
CA ALA A 95 -6.25 6.78 -4.75
C ALA A 95 -7.59 6.89 -4.00
N ARG A 96 -7.59 7.44 -2.79
CA ARG A 96 -8.81 7.73 -2.03
C ARG A 96 -9.75 8.68 -2.77
N SER A 97 -9.21 9.79 -3.28
CA SER A 97 -10.01 10.80 -3.97
C SER A 97 -10.65 10.25 -5.26
N GLU A 98 -9.90 9.44 -6.01
CA GLU A 98 -10.36 8.80 -7.25
C GLU A 98 -11.41 7.73 -6.98
N ALA A 99 -11.26 6.94 -5.91
CA ALA A 99 -12.22 5.90 -5.53
C ALA A 99 -13.63 6.43 -5.18
N HIS A 100 -13.79 7.74 -4.96
CA HIS A 100 -15.08 8.38 -4.73
C HIS A 100 -15.71 8.96 -6.01
N ARG A 101 -15.07 8.83 -7.17
CA ARG A 101 -15.61 9.30 -8.45
C ARG A 101 -16.43 8.18 -9.11
N ASP A 102 -17.57 8.53 -9.69
CA ASP A 102 -18.44 7.59 -10.43
C ASP A 102 -17.73 6.84 -11.58
N ALA A 103 -16.61 7.37 -12.06
CA ALA A 103 -15.82 6.74 -13.11
C ALA A 103 -14.96 5.57 -12.61
N VAL A 104 -14.82 5.37 -11.30
CA VAL A 104 -13.91 4.40 -10.67
C VAL A 104 -14.72 3.44 -9.81
N ASP A 105 -14.56 2.14 -10.05
CA ASP A 105 -15.29 1.10 -9.32
C ASP A 105 -14.58 0.74 -8.01
N VAL A 106 -13.26 0.51 -8.11
CA VAL A 106 -12.39 0.15 -6.99
C VAL A 106 -10.95 0.55 -7.29
N VAL A 107 -10.22 0.95 -6.26
CA VAL A 107 -8.78 1.19 -6.36
C VAL A 107 -8.04 0.26 -5.41
N VAL A 108 -7.17 -0.58 -5.95
CA VAL A 108 -6.32 -1.50 -5.19
C VAL A 108 -4.89 -0.98 -5.21
N VAL A 109 -4.33 -0.70 -4.04
CA VAL A 109 -2.97 -0.16 -3.88
C VAL A 109 -2.09 -1.16 -3.13
N VAL A 110 -0.89 -1.44 -3.63
CA VAL A 110 0.12 -2.24 -2.94
C VAL A 110 1.28 -1.36 -2.45
N LEU A 111 1.59 -1.46 -1.17
CA LEU A 111 2.65 -0.70 -0.51
C LEU A 111 3.29 -1.51 0.62
N PRO A 112 4.45 -1.11 1.15
CA PRO A 112 4.96 -1.63 2.40
C PRO A 112 3.94 -1.45 3.54
N ALA A 113 3.83 -2.42 4.44
CA ALA A 113 3.05 -2.33 5.67
C ALA A 113 3.87 -1.59 6.75
N ASP A 114 4.01 -0.28 6.61
CA ASP A 114 4.76 0.57 7.54
C ASP A 114 3.83 1.29 8.52
N THR A 115 3.46 0.58 9.59
CA THR A 115 2.57 1.11 10.64
C THR A 115 3.19 2.25 11.45
N SER A 116 4.46 2.60 11.22
CA SER A 116 5.10 3.76 11.86
C SER A 116 4.93 5.06 11.08
N ALA A 117 4.57 5.00 9.80
CA ALA A 117 4.54 6.15 8.93
C ALA A 117 3.20 6.88 8.93
N HIS A 118 3.21 8.22 8.88
CA HIS A 118 1.99 9.04 8.88
C HIS A 118 1.03 8.68 7.75
N TRP A 119 1.52 8.50 6.51
CA TRP A 119 0.67 8.14 5.37
C TRP A 119 -0.07 6.81 5.55
N PHE A 120 0.45 5.90 6.40
CA PHE A 120 -0.24 4.66 6.72
C PHE A 120 -1.48 4.95 7.56
N HIS A 121 -1.33 5.77 8.61
CA HIS A 121 -2.44 6.18 9.46
C HIS A 121 -3.44 7.08 8.72
N ASP A 122 -2.94 8.03 7.92
CA ASP A 122 -3.76 9.03 7.24
C ASP A 122 -4.58 8.46 6.07
N HIS A 123 -4.09 7.38 5.44
CA HIS A 123 -4.70 6.86 4.21
C HIS A 123 -4.91 5.36 4.17
N VAL A 124 -3.96 4.53 4.63
CA VAL A 124 -4.14 3.06 4.59
C VAL A 124 -5.23 2.62 5.56
N LEU A 125 -5.25 3.16 6.78
CA LEU A 125 -6.31 2.87 7.77
C LEU A 125 -7.69 3.45 7.39
N GLU A 126 -7.74 4.32 6.39
CA GLU A 126 -8.97 4.87 5.83
C GLU A 126 -9.55 4.02 4.69
N ALA A 127 -8.85 2.98 4.24
CA ALA A 127 -9.34 2.07 3.21
C ALA A 127 -10.51 1.20 3.71
N GLU A 128 -11.47 0.89 2.84
CA GLU A 128 -12.59 0.01 3.17
C GLU A 128 -12.13 -1.43 3.49
N ALA A 129 -11.04 -1.88 2.83
CA ALA A 129 -10.37 -3.13 3.17
C ALA A 129 -8.84 -2.99 3.17
N VAL A 130 -8.18 -3.59 4.16
CA VAL A 130 -6.72 -3.70 4.24
C VAL A 130 -6.33 -5.15 4.44
N CYS A 131 -5.50 -5.68 3.54
CA CYS A 131 -4.88 -7.00 3.67
C CYS A 131 -3.43 -6.86 4.10
N LEU A 132 -3.07 -7.43 5.25
CA LEU A 132 -1.69 -7.61 5.68
C LEU A 132 -1.16 -8.93 5.09
N VAL A 133 -0.35 -8.82 4.04
CA VAL A 133 0.08 -9.97 3.23
C VAL A 133 0.99 -10.90 4.04
N GLY A 134 0.69 -12.20 4.01
CA GLY A 134 1.44 -13.23 4.73
C GLY A 134 0.71 -14.59 4.82
N PRO A 135 1.27 -15.56 5.56
CA PRO A 135 2.50 -15.46 6.35
C PRO A 135 3.77 -15.43 5.48
N GLY A 136 4.82 -14.79 6.01
CA GLY A 136 6.11 -14.65 5.33
C GLY A 136 6.23 -13.38 4.48
N ARG A 137 7.45 -13.09 4.02
CA ARG A 137 7.75 -11.99 3.12
C ARG A 137 7.80 -12.52 1.70
N ILE A 138 7.22 -11.76 0.78
CA ILE A 138 7.15 -12.13 -0.64
C ILE A 138 8.28 -11.39 -1.35
N PRO A 139 9.29 -12.09 -1.91
CA PRO A 139 10.32 -11.44 -2.71
C PRO A 139 9.74 -10.85 -3.99
N PHE A 140 10.24 -9.68 -4.36
CA PHE A 140 9.92 -9.01 -5.61
C PHE A 140 10.65 -9.68 -6.78
N VAL A 141 10.09 -9.56 -7.99
CA VAL A 141 10.75 -10.10 -9.18
C VAL A 141 12.00 -9.27 -9.45
N GLY A 142 13.16 -9.93 -9.50
CA GLY A 142 14.46 -9.27 -9.75
C GLY A 142 15.36 -9.07 -8.52
N GLU A 143 14.90 -9.41 -7.31
CA GLU A 143 15.74 -9.39 -6.10
C GLU A 143 16.08 -10.79 -5.60
N ASP A 144 17.37 -11.03 -5.33
CA ASP A 144 17.88 -12.27 -4.68
C ASP A 144 17.67 -12.28 -3.15
N ARG A 145 16.93 -11.31 -2.60
CA ARG A 145 16.74 -11.16 -1.15
C ARG A 145 15.27 -11.09 -0.77
N ASN A 146 14.98 -11.65 0.41
CA ASN A 146 13.69 -11.51 1.02
C ASN A 146 13.54 -10.06 1.52
N PRO A 147 12.51 -9.30 1.10
CA PRO A 147 12.40 -7.89 1.45
C PRO A 147 12.42 -7.69 2.97
N SER A 148 13.02 -6.59 3.44
CA SER A 148 13.11 -6.30 4.87
C SER A 148 11.76 -5.92 5.51
N PHE A 149 10.72 -5.76 4.70
CA PHE A 149 9.41 -5.22 5.05
C PHE A 149 8.28 -6.17 4.63
N GLN A 150 7.14 -6.08 5.32
CA GLN A 150 5.89 -6.74 4.92
C GLN A 150 5.15 -5.88 3.91
N LEU A 151 4.25 -6.48 3.14
CA LEU A 151 3.36 -5.76 2.22
C LEU A 151 1.97 -5.64 2.80
N SER A 152 1.31 -4.54 2.47
CA SER A 152 -0.12 -4.37 2.63
C SER A 152 -0.77 -4.09 1.27
N VAL A 153 -1.95 -4.66 1.07
CA VAL A 153 -2.84 -4.29 -0.04
C VAL A 153 -4.01 -3.52 0.56
N SER A 154 -4.23 -2.30 0.10
CA SER A 154 -5.36 -1.46 0.52
C SER A 154 -6.34 -1.35 -0.64
N ALA A 155 -7.64 -1.52 -0.38
CA ALA A 155 -8.68 -1.37 -1.39
C ALA A 155 -9.63 -0.24 -0.98
N PHE A 156 -9.83 0.70 -1.90
CA PHE A 156 -10.68 1.87 -1.73
C PHE A 156 -11.89 1.78 -2.65
N GLY A 157 -13.03 2.28 -2.18
CA GLY A 157 -14.30 2.32 -2.94
C GLY A 157 -15.26 1.20 -2.51
N THR A 158 -16.08 0.71 -3.44
CA THR A 158 -17.05 -0.35 -3.12
C THR A 158 -16.36 -1.70 -3.16
N ILE A 159 -16.27 -2.38 -2.01
CA ILE A 159 -15.57 -3.66 -1.90
C ILE A 159 -16.56 -4.82 -1.95
N GLU A 160 -16.54 -5.55 -3.06
CA GLU A 160 -17.36 -6.75 -3.23
C GLU A 160 -16.73 -8.01 -2.61
N GLN A 161 -17.56 -8.99 -2.28
CA GLN A 161 -17.14 -10.25 -1.65
C GLN A 161 -16.01 -10.97 -2.39
N PRO A 162 -16.01 -11.10 -3.73
CA PRO A 162 -14.92 -11.76 -4.44
C PRO A 162 -13.55 -11.14 -4.17
N LEU A 163 -13.48 -9.81 -4.02
CA LEU A 163 -12.24 -9.11 -3.72
C LEU A 163 -11.78 -9.39 -2.28
N LEU A 164 -12.70 -9.41 -1.31
CA LEU A 164 -12.39 -9.81 0.07
C LEU A 164 -11.87 -11.25 0.14
N ASP A 165 -12.51 -12.17 -0.57
CA ASP A 165 -12.08 -13.57 -0.62
C ASP A 165 -10.68 -13.69 -1.23
N ALA A 166 -10.39 -12.95 -2.31
CA ALA A 166 -9.08 -12.92 -2.93
C ALA A 166 -8.02 -12.33 -1.99
N LEU A 167 -8.30 -11.22 -1.31
CA LEU A 167 -7.43 -10.64 -0.29
C LEU A 167 -7.15 -11.64 0.85
N ASN A 168 -8.16 -12.40 1.28
CA ASN A 168 -8.02 -13.39 2.35
C ASN A 168 -7.13 -14.58 1.95
N THR A 169 -6.94 -14.84 0.65
CA THR A 169 -5.93 -15.81 0.19
C THR A 169 -4.49 -15.31 0.32
N LEU A 170 -4.30 -13.98 0.41
CA LEU A 170 -2.98 -13.34 0.45
C LEU A 170 -2.50 -13.08 1.88
N GLY A 171 -3.40 -13.01 2.85
CA GLY A 171 -3.08 -12.70 4.24
C GLY A 171 -4.30 -12.32 5.08
N ALA A 172 -4.06 -11.70 6.24
CA ALA A 172 -5.12 -11.29 7.14
C ALA A 172 -5.83 -10.05 6.60
N VAL A 173 -7.16 -10.10 6.48
CA VAL A 173 -7.98 -8.99 5.98
C VAL A 173 -8.71 -8.30 7.12
N ILE A 174 -8.56 -6.98 7.17
CA ILE A 174 -9.36 -6.07 7.97
C ILE A 174 -10.38 -5.46 7.01
N TYR A 175 -11.67 -5.63 7.31
CA TYR A 175 -12.77 -5.13 6.50
C TYR A 175 -13.79 -4.40 7.37
N GLY A 176 -14.23 -3.22 6.91
CA GLY A 176 -15.08 -2.33 7.67
C GLY A 176 -14.29 -1.47 8.66
N LYS A 177 -14.73 -0.22 8.82
CA LYS A 177 -14.05 0.77 9.66
C LYS A 177 -14.77 0.94 10.99
N GLN A 178 -14.12 0.54 12.08
CA GLN A 178 -14.42 1.05 13.41
C GLN A 178 -13.10 1.30 14.14
N ILE A 179 -12.62 2.54 14.06
CA ILE A 179 -11.43 2.99 14.78
C ILE A 179 -11.89 3.59 16.10
N TYR A 180 -11.22 3.23 17.19
CA TYR A 180 -11.53 3.79 18.50
C TYR A 180 -11.16 5.28 18.53
N GLU A 181 -12.18 6.12 18.66
CA GLU A 181 -11.97 7.54 18.93
C GLU A 181 -11.71 7.73 20.44
N PRO A 182 -10.54 8.26 20.84
CA PRO A 182 -10.25 8.49 22.24
C PRO A 182 -11.23 9.49 22.83
N THR A 183 -11.88 9.11 23.94
CA THR A 183 -12.67 10.05 24.72
C THR A 183 -11.74 11.13 25.26
N VAL A 184 -11.90 12.37 24.80
CA VAL A 184 -11.18 13.52 25.37
C VAL A 184 -11.66 13.67 26.81
N GLN A 185 -10.81 13.32 27.77
CA GLN A 185 -11.08 13.55 29.19
C GLN A 185 -11.15 15.07 29.40
N THR A 186 -12.35 15.62 29.42
CA THR A 186 -12.56 16.98 29.91
C THR A 186 -12.23 17.00 31.39
N ARG A 187 -11.26 17.82 31.79
CA ARG A 187 -10.93 18.00 33.21
C ARG A 187 -12.18 18.50 33.93
N LEU A 188 -12.77 17.67 34.77
CA LEU A 188 -13.78 18.07 35.74
C LEU A 188 -13.06 18.59 36.99
N GLY A 189 -13.07 19.91 37.13
CA GLY A 189 -12.42 20.67 38.21
C GLY A 189 -11.89 21.97 37.62
N GLY A 190 -12.61 23.08 37.65
CA GLY A 190 -13.31 23.62 38.80
C GLY A 190 -12.47 24.79 39.28
N ASP A 191 -12.66 25.97 38.68
CA ASP A 191 -12.18 27.22 39.25
C ASP A 191 -12.87 27.39 40.60
N ARG A 192 -12.18 26.96 41.65
CA ARG A 192 -12.40 27.42 43.01
C ARG A 192 -11.31 28.43 43.36
N ARG A 193 -11.53 29.67 42.94
CA ARG A 193 -11.44 30.94 43.70
C ARG A 193 -10.98 32.08 42.82
#